data_AF-P17680-F1
#
_entry.id   AF-P17680-F1
#
_cell.length_a   1.000
_cell.length_b   1.000
_cell.length_c   1.000
_cell.angle_alpha   90.00
_cell.angle_beta   90.00
_cell.angle_gamma   90.00
#
_symmetry.space_group_name_H-M   'P 1'
#
loop_
_entity.id
_entity.type
_entity.pdbx_description
1 polymer ?
#
loop_
_entity_poly.entity_id
_entity_poly.type
_entity_poly.pdbx_seq_one_letter_code
_entity_poly.pdbx_strand_id
1 'polypeptide(L)' 'GICPRILMECKRDSDCLAQCVCKRQGYCG' A
#
# COMPACT_ATOMS: atom_id res chain seq x y z
N GLY A 1 7.39 1.71 -10.74
CA GLY A 1 6.32 2.72 -10.80
C GLY A 1 6.27 3.46 -9.49
N ILE A 2 5.55 4.58 -9.42
CA ILE A 2 5.41 5.37 -8.20
C ILE A 2 4.14 4.92 -7.49
N CYS A 3 4.21 4.61 -6.20
CA CYS A 3 3.01 4.39 -5.38
C CYS A 3 2.23 5.72 -5.29
N PRO A 4 0.97 5.79 -5.76
CA PRO A 4 0.20 7.02 -5.68
C PRO A 4 -0.06 7.40 -4.23
N ARG A 5 -0.08 8.71 -3.94
CA ARG A 5 -0.34 9.24 -2.60
C ARG A 5 -1.84 9.18 -2.30
N ILE A 6 -2.30 8.01 -1.89
CA ILE A 6 -3.65 7.78 -1.37
C ILE A 6 -3.52 7.02 -0.05
N LEU A 7 -4.28 7.43 0.97
CA LEU A 7 -4.33 6.69 2.21
C LEU A 7 -5.19 5.44 1.99
N MET A 8 -4.58 4.27 2.04
CA MET A 8 -5.24 2.98 1.83
C MET A 8 -4.78 2.01 2.91
N GLU A 9 -5.72 1.45 3.67
CA GLU A 9 -5.45 0.43 4.69
C GLU A 9 -5.12 -0.91 4.05
N CYS A 10 -4.30 -1.72 4.73
CA CYS A 10 -3.88 -3.02 4.22
C CYS A 10 -3.50 -4.00 5.33
N LYS A 11 -3.52 -5.29 4.99
CA LYS A 11 -2.92 -6.36 5.80
C LYS A 11 -1.78 -7.07 5.07
N ARG A 12 -1.77 -7.00 3.73
CA ARG A 12 -0.78 -7.62 2.84
C ARG A 12 -0.65 -6.82 1.55
N ASP A 13 0.44 -7.04 0.82
CA ASP A 13 0.76 -6.26 -0.39
C ASP A 13 -0.29 -6.36 -1.49
N SER A 14 -1.00 -7.48 -1.59
CA SER A 14 -2.07 -7.66 -2.59
C SER A 14 -3.30 -6.77 -2.35
N ASP A 15 -3.44 -6.19 -1.17
CA ASP A 15 -4.51 -5.23 -0.87
C ASP A 15 -4.17 -3.85 -1.47
N CYS A 16 -2.91 -3.63 -1.84
CA CYS A 16 -2.40 -2.37 -2.36
C CYS A 16 -2.35 -2.33 -3.90
N LEU A 17 -2.21 -1.12 -4.44
CA LEU A 17 -1.96 -0.92 -5.87
C LEU A 17 -0.62 -1.53 -6.26
N ALA A 18 -0.48 -1.95 -7.54
CA ALA A 18 0.63 -2.76 -8.07
C ALA A 18 2.06 -2.19 -7.87
N GLN A 19 2.21 -0.99 -7.31
CA GLN A 19 3.47 -0.31 -7.06
C GLN A 19 3.67 0.06 -5.58
N CYS A 20 2.82 -0.46 -4.69
CA CYS A 20 2.80 -0.18 -3.26
C CYS A 20 2.93 -1.50 -2.48
N VAL A 21 3.47 -1.43 -1.28
CA VAL A 21 3.53 -2.55 -0.34
C VAL A 21 2.82 -2.18 0.95
N CYS A 22 2.34 -3.17 1.68
CA CYS A 22 1.71 -2.96 2.95
C CYS A 22 2.75 -2.71 4.04
N LYS A 23 2.82 -1.48 4.55
CA LYS A 23 3.77 -1.15 5.62
C LYS A 23 3.27 -1.69 6.96
N ARG A 24 4.18 -1.79 7.93
CA ARG A 24 3.87 -2.27 9.30
C ARG A 24 2.81 -1.45 10.02
N GLN A 25 2.57 -0.20 9.59
CA GLN A 25 1.53 0.67 10.12
C GLN A 25 0.12 0.29 9.63
N GLY A 26 -0.01 -0.66 8.70
CA GLY A 26 -1.30 -1.06 8.13
C GLY A 26 -1.77 -0.17 6.99
N TYR A 27 -0.85 0.52 6.31
CA TYR A 27 -1.15 1.38 5.17
C TYR A 27 -0.25 1.09 3.97
N CYS A 28 -0.81 1.23 2.77
CA CYS A 28 -0.10 1.07 1.50
C CYS A 28 0.83 2.26 1.24
N GLY A 29 2.07 1.95 0.83
CA GLY A 29 3.08 2.95 0.45
C GLY A 29 4.37 2.32 -0.06
#